data_AF-A0A3N0AM20-F1
#
_entry.id   AF-A0A3N0AM20-F1
#
_cell.length_a   1.000
_cell.length_b   1.000
_cell.length_c   1.000
_cell.angle_alpha   90.00
_cell.angle_beta   90.00
_cell.angle_gamma   90.00
#
_symmetry.space_group_name_H-M   'P 1'
#
loop_
_entity.id
_entity.type
_entity.pdbx_description
1 polymer ?
#
loop_
_entity_poly.entity_id
_entity_poly.type
_entity_poly.pdbx_seq_one_letter_code
_entity_poly.pdbx_strand_id
1 'polypeptide(L)'
;MAKIVSSWNDWDPLKRVIVGRCDNSVIPPEEPATSEKVPVDSEMRGIWGLRPSDTVARGNECLENLVKILEDRGVVVDRPTPLQWNQAIGTPDFRNDSM
;
A
#
# COMPACT_ATOMS: atom_id res chain seq x y z
N MET A 1 -26.69 -13.89 -6.52
CA MET A 1 -25.55 -13.62 -5.62
C MET A 1 -25.86 -12.41 -4.78
N ALA A 2 -25.65 -12.45 -3.46
CA ALA A 2 -25.79 -11.25 -2.63
C ALA A 2 -24.70 -10.22 -3.02
N LYS A 3 -25.04 -8.92 -3.06
CA LYS A 3 -24.04 -7.86 -3.19
C LYS A 3 -23.20 -7.82 -1.91
N ILE A 4 -21.90 -8.09 -2.05
CA ILE A 4 -20.95 -8.08 -0.92
C ILE A 4 -20.40 -6.68 -0.60
N VAL A 5 -20.64 -5.69 -1.48
CA VAL A 5 -20.19 -4.30 -1.32
C VAL A 5 -21.40 -3.38 -1.15
N SER A 6 -21.47 -2.71 -0.01
CA SER A 6 -22.48 -1.68 0.31
C SER A 6 -21.93 -0.79 1.42
N SER A 7 -21.34 0.34 1.04
CA SER A 7 -20.79 1.35 1.95
C SER A 7 -21.16 2.72 1.42
N TRP A 8 -21.77 3.58 2.24
CA TRP A 8 -22.30 4.87 1.82
C TRP A 8 -21.63 6.06 2.52
N ASN A 9 -20.92 5.80 3.61
CA ASN A 9 -20.28 6.79 4.46
C ASN A 9 -19.16 6.11 5.27
N ASP A 10 -18.46 6.91 6.07
CA ASP A 10 -17.26 6.49 6.80
C ASP A 10 -17.51 6.17 8.28
N TRP A 11 -18.77 6.11 8.74
CA TRP A 11 -19.10 5.97 10.17
C TRP A 11 -20.14 4.89 10.49
N ASP A 12 -20.92 4.42 9.52
CA ASP A 12 -21.80 3.27 9.72
C ASP A 12 -20.97 2.05 10.15
N PRO A 13 -21.56 1.10 10.91
CA PRO A 13 -20.83 -0.05 11.43
C PRO A 13 -20.09 -0.84 10.34
N LEU A 14 -18.75 -0.89 10.47
CA LEU A 14 -17.89 -1.59 9.52
C LEU A 14 -18.12 -3.10 9.58
N LYS A 15 -18.35 -3.73 8.42
CA LYS A 15 -18.61 -5.18 8.30
C LYS A 15 -17.46 -5.94 7.65
N ARG A 16 -16.81 -5.32 6.66
CA ARG A 16 -15.72 -5.92 5.88
C ARG A 16 -14.79 -4.84 5.38
N VAL A 17 -13.48 -5.09 5.40
CA VAL A 17 -12.45 -4.12 4.97
C VAL A 17 -11.29 -4.83 4.31
N ILE A 18 -10.59 -4.13 3.42
CA ILE A 18 -9.30 -4.57 2.87
C ILE A 18 -8.21 -3.85 3.66
N VAL A 19 -7.30 -4.61 4.27
CA VAL A 19 -6.10 -4.06 4.93
C VAL A 19 -4.88 -4.38 4.06
N GLY A 20 -4.07 -3.36 3.80
CA GLY A 20 -2.88 -3.47 2.95
C GLY A 20 -1.76 -4.37 3.50
N ARG A 21 -0.66 -4.40 2.75
CA ARG A 21 0.59 -5.09 3.10
C ARG A 21 1.76 -4.20 2.72
N CYS A 22 2.83 -4.21 3.52
CA CYS A 22 4.07 -3.51 3.20
C CYS A 22 5.01 -4.35 2.31
N ASP A 23 4.66 -5.61 2.03
CA ASP A 23 5.50 -6.55 1.29
C ASP A 23 5.98 -5.99 -0.06
N ASN A 24 7.29 -6.11 -0.29
CA ASN A 24 8.01 -5.67 -1.49
C ASN A 24 7.81 -4.18 -1.83
N SER A 25 7.43 -3.33 -0.88
CA SER A 25 7.13 -1.93 -1.17
C SER A 25 8.36 -1.16 -1.71
N VAL A 26 8.11 -0.34 -2.72
CA VAL A 26 9.11 0.41 -3.50
C VAL A 26 8.82 1.90 -3.39
N ILE A 27 9.87 2.70 -3.29
CA ILE A 27 9.80 4.15 -3.51
C ILE A 27 9.87 4.37 -5.02
N PRO A 28 8.78 4.86 -5.65
CA PRO A 28 8.70 4.95 -7.11
C PRO A 28 9.74 5.94 -7.64
N PRO A 29 10.31 5.71 -8.83
CA PRO A 29 11.30 6.61 -9.42
C PRO A 29 10.73 8.01 -9.64
N GLU A 30 11.63 8.96 -9.85
CA GLU A 30 11.26 10.35 -10.06
C GLU A 30 10.48 10.54 -11.37
N GLU A 31 9.29 11.12 -11.25
CA GLU A 31 8.45 11.51 -12.39
C GLU A 31 7.78 12.85 -12.07
N PRO A 32 7.44 13.67 -13.08
CA PRO A 32 6.77 14.96 -12.85
C PRO A 32 5.50 14.88 -11.98
N ALA A 33 4.80 13.74 -12.00
CA ALA A 33 3.60 13.50 -11.20
C ALA A 33 3.88 13.10 -9.72
N THR A 34 5.11 12.72 -9.39
CA THR A 34 5.54 12.24 -8.07
C THR A 34 6.52 13.18 -7.38
N SER A 35 7.43 13.84 -8.11
CA SER A 35 8.48 14.72 -7.56
C SER A 35 7.93 15.82 -6.66
N GLU A 36 6.86 16.48 -7.10
CA GLU A 36 6.26 17.62 -6.37
C GLU A 36 5.55 17.19 -5.08
N LYS A 37 5.26 15.90 -4.91
CA LYS A 37 4.58 15.39 -3.71
C LYS A 37 5.55 15.11 -2.56
N VAL A 38 6.84 15.00 -2.86
CA VAL A 38 7.88 14.80 -1.84
C VAL A 38 8.38 16.18 -1.41
N PRO A 39 8.26 16.57 -0.13
CA PRO A 39 8.78 17.85 0.35
C PRO A 39 10.24 18.09 -0.02
N VAL A 40 10.62 19.35 -0.23
CA VAL A 40 12.00 19.73 -0.64
C VAL A 40 13.03 19.33 0.40
N ASP A 41 12.65 19.33 1.67
CA ASP A 41 13.43 18.99 2.85
C ASP A 41 13.26 17.53 3.30
N SER A 42 12.59 16.69 2.51
CA SER A 42 12.40 15.29 2.85
C SER A 42 13.69 14.49 2.66
N GLU A 43 14.07 13.70 3.67
CA GLU A 43 15.16 12.72 3.56
C GLU A 43 14.90 11.65 2.49
N MET A 44 13.65 11.47 2.07
CA MET A 44 13.28 10.54 1.00
C MET A 44 13.45 11.14 -0.40
N ARG A 45 13.70 12.45 -0.52
CA ARG A 45 13.88 13.10 -1.82
C ARG A 45 15.16 12.59 -2.46
N GLY A 46 15.05 12.13 -3.71
CA GLY A 46 16.18 11.53 -4.42
C GLY A 46 16.45 10.05 -4.07
N ILE A 47 15.62 9.43 -3.22
CA ILE A 47 15.71 8.00 -2.89
C ILE A 47 14.64 7.26 -3.68
N TRP A 48 15.04 6.17 -4.34
CA TRP A 48 14.16 5.31 -5.13
C TRP A 48 14.56 3.84 -4.92
N GLY A 49 13.63 2.92 -5.17
CA GLY A 49 13.88 1.49 -5.01
C GLY A 49 13.22 0.88 -3.78
N LEU A 50 13.62 -0.35 -3.44
CA LEU A 50 13.07 -1.10 -2.32
C LEU A 50 13.18 -0.33 -0.99
N ARG A 51 12.10 -0.34 -0.22
CA ARG A 51 12.10 0.12 1.17
C ARG A 51 13.07 -0.73 2.01
N PRO A 52 13.74 -0.14 3.01
CA PRO A 52 14.53 -0.90 3.98
C PRO A 52 13.70 -2.02 4.63
N SER A 53 14.28 -3.22 4.72
CA SER A 53 13.56 -4.43 5.14
C SER A 53 13.04 -4.37 6.57
N ASP A 54 13.74 -3.66 7.46
CA ASP A 54 13.33 -3.39 8.83
C ASP A 54 12.06 -2.52 8.90
N THR A 55 11.96 -1.48 8.06
CA THR A 55 10.77 -0.64 7.97
C THR A 55 9.57 -1.42 7.43
N VAL A 56 9.79 -2.31 6.46
CA VAL A 56 8.74 -3.20 5.91
C VAL A 56 8.26 -4.18 6.98
N ALA A 57 9.18 -4.81 7.70
CA ALA A 57 8.85 -5.75 8.77
C ALA A 57 8.05 -5.07 9.88
N ARG A 58 8.48 -3.88 10.32
CA ARG A 58 7.78 -3.10 11.34
C ARG A 58 6.40 -2.63 10.88
N GLY A 59 6.27 -2.20 9.63
CA GLY A 59 4.99 -1.84 9.03
C GLY A 59 4.02 -3.02 8.99
N ASN A 60 4.48 -4.19 8.56
CA ASN A 60 3.68 -5.41 8.57
C ASN A 60 3.27 -5.81 9.99
N GLU A 61 4.14 -5.74 10.98
CA GLU A 61 3.78 -5.99 12.39
C GLU A 61 2.63 -5.10 12.87
N CYS A 62 2.69 -3.79 12.57
CA CYS A 62 1.60 -2.86 12.88
C CYS A 62 0.29 -3.22 12.15
N LEU A 63 0.38 -3.61 10.88
CA LEU A 63 -0.79 -4.01 10.08
C LEU A 63 -1.42 -5.31 10.60
N GLU A 64 -0.62 -6.32 10.99
CA GLU A 64 -1.14 -7.55 11.58
C GLU A 64 -1.84 -7.29 12.92
N ASN A 65 -1.30 -6.38 13.74
CA ASN A 65 -1.97 -5.96 14.97
C ASN A 65 -3.31 -5.25 14.69
N LEU A 66 -3.38 -4.40 13.67
CA LEU A 66 -4.63 -3.77 13.24
C LEU A 66 -5.66 -4.81 12.75
N VAL A 67 -5.23 -5.77 11.94
CA VAL A 67 -6.07 -6.87 11.44
C VAL A 67 -6.68 -7.63 12.61
N LYS A 68 -5.85 -8.03 13.58
CA LYS A 68 -6.31 -8.70 14.79
C LYS A 68 -7.39 -7.90 15.53
N ILE A 69 -7.16 -6.60 15.74
CA ILE A 69 -8.13 -5.72 16.42
C ILE A 69 -9.47 -5.64 15.67
N LEU A 70 -9.44 -5.64 14.33
CA LEU A 70 -10.64 -5.61 13.48
C LEU A 70 -11.40 -6.93 13.55
N GLU A 71 -10.70 -8.06 13.44
CA GLU A 71 -11.28 -9.40 13.53
C GLU A 71 -11.85 -9.67 14.93
N ASP A 72 -11.17 -9.25 16.00
CA ASP A 72 -11.67 -9.32 17.39
C ASP A 72 -12.98 -8.51 17.57
N ARG A 73 -13.23 -7.52 16.72
CA ARG A 73 -14.46 -6.72 16.67
C ARG A 73 -15.52 -7.26 15.69
N GLY A 74 -15.28 -8.43 15.12
CA GLY A 74 -16.21 -9.10 14.19
C GLY A 74 -16.20 -8.55 12.77
N VAL A 75 -15.19 -7.75 12.40
CA VAL A 75 -15.02 -7.25 11.02
C VAL A 75 -14.29 -8.31 10.19
N VAL A 76 -14.80 -8.60 8.99
CA VAL A 76 -14.10 -9.46 8.04
C VAL A 76 -12.96 -8.70 7.39
N VAL A 77 -11.73 -9.22 7.43
CA VAL A 77 -10.57 -8.57 6.84
C VAL A 77 -10.07 -9.35 5.62
N ASP A 78 -10.04 -8.69 4.46
CA ASP A 78 -9.34 -9.18 3.27
C ASP A 78 -7.93 -8.60 3.20
N ARG A 79 -7.00 -9.39 2.67
CA ARG A 79 -5.60 -8.97 2.47
C ARG A 79 -5.23 -9.14 1.01
N PRO A 80 -4.55 -8.16 0.38
CA PRO A 80 -4.06 -8.32 -0.98
C PRO A 80 -2.97 -9.40 -1.04
N THR A 81 -2.88 -10.07 -2.19
CA THR A 81 -1.73 -10.92 -2.51
C THR A 81 -0.51 -10.03 -2.77
N PRO A 82 0.63 -10.23 -2.09
CA PRO A 82 1.85 -9.49 -2.39
C PRO A 82 2.27 -9.65 -3.85
N LEU A 83 2.67 -8.54 -4.47
CA LEU A 83 3.27 -8.53 -5.81
C LEU A 83 4.72 -8.08 -5.71
N GLN A 84 5.53 -8.43 -6.71
CA GLN A 84 6.87 -7.86 -6.87
C GLN A 84 6.73 -6.50 -7.56
N TRP A 85 6.89 -5.42 -6.78
CA TRP A 85 6.61 -4.05 -7.24
C TRP A 85 7.77 -3.40 -7.99
N ASN A 86 8.95 -4.03 -8.02
CA ASN A 86 10.14 -3.59 -8.75
C ASN A 86 10.26 -4.27 -10.14
N GLN A 87 9.13 -4.53 -10.78
CA GLN A 87 9.10 -5.06 -12.14
C GLN A 87 8.89 -3.94 -13.13
N ALA A 88 9.75 -3.84 -14.15
CA ALA A 88 9.59 -2.87 -15.21
C ALA A 88 8.20 -3.00 -15.87
N ILE A 89 7.55 -1.85 -16.07
CA ILE A 89 6.25 -1.74 -16.74
C ILE A 89 6.37 -0.86 -17.98
N GLY A 90 5.50 -1.10 -18.95
CA GLY A 90 5.47 -0.32 -20.17
C GLY A 90 4.10 -0.35 -20.83
N THR A 91 3.73 0.78 -21.41
CA THR A 91 2.59 0.96 -22.30
C THR A 91 3.12 1.62 -23.59
N PRO A 92 2.28 1.81 -24.64
CA PRO A 92 2.70 2.56 -25.82
C PRO A 92 3.18 3.99 -25.53
N ASP A 93 2.71 4.60 -24.44
CA ASP A 93 2.94 6.02 -24.14
C ASP A 93 4.02 6.27 -23.07
N PHE A 94 4.28 5.28 -22.20
CA PHE A 94 5.27 5.43 -21.14
C PHE A 94 5.91 4.11 -20.74
N ARG A 95 7.09 4.22 -20.13
CA ARG A 95 7.82 3.11 -19.52
C ARG A 95 8.32 3.55 -18.16
N ASN A 96 8.29 2.64 -17.19
CA ASN A 96 8.89 2.82 -15.88
C ASN A 96 9.67 1.54 -15.55
N ASP A 97 10.95 1.66 -15.25
CA ASP A 97 11.79 0.48 -15.01
C ASP A 97 11.56 -0.15 -13.63
N SER A 98 10.78 0.50 -12.76
CA SER A 98 10.43 0.06 -11.41
C SER A 98 11.63 -0.52 -10.67
N MET A 99 12.56 0.36 -10.28
CA MET A 99 13.80 -0.02 -9.57
C MET A 99 13.51 -0.51 -8.15
#